data_AF-A0A349HHY5-F1
#
_entry.id   AF-A0A349HHY5-F1
#
_cell.length_a   1.000
_cell.length_b   1.000
_cell.length_c   1.000
_cell.angle_alpha   90.00
_cell.angle_beta   90.00
_cell.angle_gamma   90.00
#
_symmetry.space_group_name_H-M   'P 1'
#
loop_
_entity.id
_entity.type
_entity.pdbx_description
1 polymer ?
#
loop_
_entity_poly.entity_id
_entity_poly.type
_entity_poly.pdbx_seq_one_letter_code
_entity_poly.pdbx_strand_id
1 'polypeptide(L)'
;MTKSIIVKKHSQPKFLPMTRKEMDKLGWDRPDILLVSGDSYIDHPSFGIPLLGRVLSAHGFKVAIVCQPDWNDPKALEELGRPRLYAGVSAGALDSMVAHYTSFR
;
A
#
# COMPACT_ATOMS: atom_id res chain seq x y z
N MET A 1 -4.59 -10.22 32.70
CA MET A 1 -5.30 -10.78 31.52
C MET A 1 -4.63 -10.25 30.25
N THR A 2 -3.46 -10.79 29.90
CA THR A 2 -2.70 -10.36 28.72
C THR A 2 -2.96 -11.39 27.63
N LYS A 3 -4.05 -11.22 26.87
CA LYS A 3 -4.25 -12.06 25.69
C LYS A 3 -3.08 -11.79 24.75
N SER A 4 -2.29 -12.84 24.54
CA SER A 4 -1.16 -12.90 23.61
C SER A 4 -1.48 -12.13 22.32
N ILE A 5 -0.71 -11.07 22.05
CA ILE A 5 -0.78 -10.23 20.83
C ILE A 5 -0.21 -11.01 19.61
N ILE A 6 -0.03 -12.33 19.74
CA ILE A 6 0.40 -13.18 18.64
C ILE A 6 -0.81 -13.38 17.72
N VAL A 7 -0.99 -12.41 16.82
CA VAL A 7 -1.87 -12.48 15.66
C VAL A 7 -1.59 -13.81 14.96
N LYS A 8 -2.64 -14.60 14.71
CA LYS A 8 -2.52 -15.78 13.85
C LYS A 8 -1.89 -15.33 12.53
N LYS A 9 -0.71 -15.88 12.21
CA LYS A 9 0.05 -15.46 11.03
C LYS A 9 -0.74 -15.83 9.77
N HIS A 10 -1.36 -14.83 9.14
CA HIS A 10 -2.01 -15.01 7.84
C HIS A 10 -0.94 -15.13 6.75
N SER A 11 -1.23 -15.94 5.72
CA SER A 11 -0.37 -15.99 4.53
C SER A 11 -0.37 -14.62 3.86
N GLN A 12 0.82 -14.08 3.59
CA GLN A 12 0.99 -12.80 2.93
C GLN A 12 1.50 -12.98 1.50
N PRO A 13 1.11 -12.11 0.56
CA PRO A 13 1.71 -12.12 -0.77
C PRO A 13 3.19 -11.74 -0.68
N LYS A 14 3.99 -12.20 -1.64
CA LYS A 14 5.42 -11.87 -1.71
C LYS A 14 5.65 -10.35 -1.74
N PHE A 15 4.77 -9.62 -2.41
CA PHE A 15 4.70 -8.16 -2.46
C PHE A 15 3.24 -7.74 -2.31
N LEU A 16 2.98 -6.54 -1.77
CA LEU A 16 1.63 -5.98 -1.81
C LEU A 16 1.28 -5.70 -3.29
N PRO A 17 0.08 -6.07 -3.77
CA PRO A 17 -0.29 -5.82 -5.15
C PRO A 17 -0.43 -4.32 -5.41
N MET A 18 0.10 -3.86 -6.55
CA MET A 18 -0.12 -2.50 -7.05
C MET A 18 -0.98 -2.44 -8.31
N THR A 19 -1.24 -3.60 -8.92
CA THR A 19 -2.00 -3.69 -10.17
C THR A 19 -3.19 -4.62 -10.04
N ARG A 20 -4.20 -4.38 -10.89
CA ARG A 20 -5.35 -5.26 -11.07
C ARG A 20 -4.93 -6.72 -11.33
N LYS A 21 -3.95 -6.92 -12.21
CA LYS A 21 -3.41 -8.25 -12.56
C LYS A 21 -2.78 -8.99 -11.38
N GLU A 22 -2.11 -8.28 -10.48
CA GLU A 22 -1.53 -8.90 -9.27
C GLU A 22 -2.62 -9.28 -8.28
N MET A 23 -3.65 -8.45 -8.10
CA MET A 23 -4.80 -8.79 -7.29
C MET A 23 -5.57 -9.99 -7.84
N ASP A 24 -5.69 -10.13 -9.16
CA ASP A 24 -6.32 -11.28 -9.80
C ASP A 24 -5.57 -12.58 -9.50
N LYS A 25 -4.23 -12.56 -9.50
CA LYS A 25 -3.39 -13.69 -9.08
C LYS A 25 -3.60 -14.07 -7.60
N LEU A 26 -4.02 -13.11 -6.77
CA LEU A 26 -4.36 -13.33 -5.36
C LEU A 26 -5.83 -13.71 -5.17
N GLY A 27 -6.63 -13.73 -6.24
CA GLY A 27 -8.07 -14.00 -6.19
C GLY A 27 -8.87 -12.88 -5.51
N TRP A 28 -8.38 -11.64 -5.53
CA TRP A 28 -9.05 -10.51 -4.89
C TRP A 28 -9.91 -9.78 -5.91
N ASP A 29 -11.17 -9.51 -5.62
CA ASP A 29 -12.04 -8.64 -6.42
C ASP A 29 -11.70 -7.16 -6.20
N ARG A 30 -11.45 -6.77 -4.94
CA ARG A 30 -11.10 -5.42 -4.49
C ARG A 30 -10.22 -5.48 -3.23
N PRO A 31 -9.45 -4.43 -2.91
CA PRO A 31 -8.75 -4.35 -1.64
C PRO A 31 -9.72 -3.99 -0.50
N ASP A 32 -9.36 -4.36 0.72
CA ASP A 32 -9.96 -3.78 1.91
C ASP A 32 -9.42 -2.36 2.12
N ILE A 33 -8.11 -2.20 1.94
CA ILE A 33 -7.37 -0.97 2.20
C ILE A 33 -6.47 -0.70 0.99
N LEU A 34 -6.55 0.52 0.46
CA LEU A 34 -5.63 1.03 -0.56
C LEU A 34 -4.69 2.05 0.07
N LEU A 35 -3.39 1.79 0.01
CA LEU A 35 -2.38 2.74 0.44
C LEU A 35 -1.84 3.47 -0.78
N VAL A 36 -1.80 4.79 -0.74
CA VAL A 36 -1.23 5.63 -1.80
C VAL A 36 0.00 6.33 -1.23
N SER A 37 1.13 6.18 -1.92
CA SER A 37 2.43 6.72 -1.53
C SER A 37 2.98 7.64 -2.61
N GLY A 38 3.49 8.81 -2.22
CA GLY A 38 4.28 9.70 -3.09
C GLY A 38 5.71 9.23 -3.34
N ASP A 39 6.16 8.20 -2.61
CA ASP A 39 7.47 7.58 -2.75
C ASP A 39 7.37 6.23 -3.46
N SER A 40 8.47 5.80 -4.04
CA SER A 40 8.64 4.50 -4.70
C SER A 40 8.32 3.32 -3.78
N TYR A 41 7.86 2.20 -4.36
CA TYR A 41 7.57 1.02 -3.56
C TYR A 41 8.85 0.29 -3.15
N ILE A 42 9.33 0.56 -1.94
CA ILE A 42 10.45 -0.14 -1.32
C ILE A 42 9.91 -0.96 -0.15
N ASP A 43 9.76 -2.27 -0.36
CA ASP A 43 9.19 -3.19 0.63
C ASP A 43 10.19 -3.51 1.76
N HIS A 44 10.44 -2.52 2.62
CA HIS A 44 11.42 -2.56 3.69
C HIS A 44 10.84 -1.97 4.98
N PRO A 45 11.14 -2.55 6.17
CA PRO A 45 10.57 -2.11 7.45
C PRO A 45 10.90 -0.66 7.84
N SER A 46 11.94 -0.05 7.25
CA SER A 46 12.26 1.37 7.46
C SER A 46 11.32 2.33 6.73
N PHE A 47 10.46 1.84 5.83
CA PHE A 47 9.50 2.64 5.09
C PHE A 47 8.11 2.46 5.71
N GLY A 48 7.56 3.56 6.24
CA GLY A 48 6.34 3.52 7.06
C GLY A 48 5.11 2.95 6.35
N ILE A 49 4.91 3.26 5.06
CA ILE A 49 3.75 2.80 4.29
C ILE A 49 3.82 1.29 3.99
N PRO A 50 4.92 0.74 3.43
CA PRO A 50 5.13 -0.70 3.32
C PRO A 50 5.01 -1.42 4.67
N LEU A 51 5.63 -0.90 5.73
CA LEU A 51 5.52 -1.47 7.08
C LEU A 51 4.05 -1.56 7.52
N LEU A 52 3.29 -0.47 7.41
CA LEU A 52 1.88 -0.43 7.75
C LEU A 52 1.08 -1.45 6.94
N GLY A 53 1.32 -1.53 5.62
CA GLY A 53 0.66 -2.49 4.75
C GLY A 53 0.96 -3.94 5.15
N ARG A 54 2.20 -4.25 5.54
CA ARG A 54 2.59 -5.56 6.07
C ARG A 54 1.94 -5.87 7.41
N VAL A 55 1.84 -4.91 8.32
CA VAL A 55 1.14 -5.11 9.60
C VAL A 55 -0.34 -5.39 9.35
N LEU A 56 -1.01 -4.60 8.52
CA LEU A 56 -2.43 -4.78 8.18
C LEU A 56 -2.67 -6.13 7.47
N SER A 57 -1.82 -6.49 6.52
CA SER A 57 -1.91 -7.79 5.83
C SER A 57 -1.72 -8.97 6.80
N ALA A 58 -0.88 -8.82 7.84
CA ALA A 58 -0.68 -9.87 8.86
C ALA A 58 -1.95 -10.12 9.69
N HIS A 59 -2.79 -9.09 9.82
CA HIS A 59 -4.10 -9.15 10.47
C HIS A 59 -5.22 -9.64 9.54
N GLY A 60 -4.89 -10.06 8.31
CA GLY A 60 -5.82 -10.68 7.38
C GLY A 60 -6.55 -9.69 6.45
N PHE A 61 -6.15 -8.42 6.43
CA PHE A 61 -6.71 -7.45 5.48
C PHE A 61 -6.09 -7.62 4.09
N LYS A 62 -6.91 -7.46 3.05
CA LYS A 62 -6.46 -7.33 1.65
C LYS A 62 -5.93 -5.91 1.44
N VAL A 63 -4.61 -5.75 1.47
CA VAL A 63 -3.97 -4.43 1.31
C VAL A 63 -3.35 -4.33 -0.07
N ALA A 64 -3.76 -3.31 -0.83
CA ALA A 64 -3.09 -2.90 -2.06
C ALA A 64 -2.31 -1.61 -1.82
N ILE A 65 -1.26 -1.37 -2.61
CA ILE A 65 -0.46 -0.14 -2.53
C ILE A 65 -0.26 0.45 -3.92
N VAL A 66 -0.36 1.77 -4.06
CA VAL A 66 -0.01 2.48 -5.29
C VAL A 66 1.05 3.51 -4.94
N CYS A 67 2.19 3.40 -5.60
CA CYS A 67 3.33 4.30 -5.39
C CYS A 67 3.49 5.16 -6.62
N GLN A 68 3.58 6.48 -6.42
CA GLN A 68 3.71 7.47 -7.48
C GLN A 68 2.68 7.30 -8.62
N PRO A 69 1.36 7.28 -8.31
CA PRO A 69 0.34 7.24 -9.36
C PRO A 69 0.48 8.45 -10.27
N ASP A 70 0.09 8.29 -11.53
CA ASP A 70 -0.18 9.46 -12.36
C ASP A 70 -1.36 10.23 -11.72
N TRP A 71 -1.08 11.44 -11.27
CA TRP A 71 -2.05 12.29 -10.58
C TRP A 71 -2.95 13.05 -11.57
N ASN A 72 -2.66 12.97 -12.87
CA ASN A 72 -3.51 13.53 -13.93
C ASN A 72 -4.54 12.52 -14.45
N ASP A 73 -4.36 11.22 -14.19
CA ASP A 73 -5.27 10.16 -14.62
C ASP A 73 -5.82 9.37 -13.42
N PRO A 74 -7.12 9.52 -13.07
CA PRO A 74 -7.72 8.77 -11.97
C PRO A 74 -7.69 7.25 -12.19
N LYS A 75 -7.51 6.76 -13.42
CA LYS A 75 -7.39 5.33 -13.71
C LYS A 75 -6.27 4.65 -12.93
N ALA A 76 -5.19 5.37 -12.63
CA ALA A 76 -4.08 4.87 -11.83
C ALA A 76 -4.52 4.35 -10.44
N LEU A 77 -5.67 4.83 -9.94
CA LEU A 77 -6.28 4.38 -8.68
C LEU A 77 -7.54 3.54 -8.92
N GLU A 78 -8.38 3.93 -9.89
CA GLU A 78 -9.67 3.29 -10.14
C GLU A 78 -9.56 1.83 -10.60
N GLU A 79 -8.50 1.46 -11.31
CA GLU A 79 -8.28 0.09 -11.81
C GLU A 79 -8.20 -0.96 -10.70
N LEU A 80 -7.84 -0.57 -9.47
CA LEU A 80 -7.78 -1.46 -8.31
C LEU A 80 -9.16 -1.68 -7.67
N GLY A 81 -10.14 -0.87 -8.05
CA GLY A 81 -11.49 -0.86 -7.50
C GLY A 81 -11.58 -0.12 -6.17
N ARG A 82 -12.82 0.22 -5.77
CA ARG A 82 -13.09 0.94 -4.53
C ARG A 82 -12.72 0.08 -3.31
N PRO A 83 -11.84 0.57 -2.41
CA PRO A 83 -11.50 -0.15 -1.18
C PRO A 83 -12.73 -0.38 -0.32
N ARG A 84 -12.84 -1.55 0.32
CA ARG A 84 -13.98 -1.87 1.19
C ARG A 84 -14.02 -1.04 2.47
N LEU A 85 -12.85 -0.66 3.01
CA LEU A 85 -12.72 0.08 4.27
C LEU A 85 -12.30 1.53 4.03
N TYR A 86 -11.07 1.76 3.54
CA TYR A 86 -10.57 3.12 3.31
C TYR A 86 -9.41 3.16 2.31
N ALA A 87 -9.11 4.37 1.83
CA ALA A 87 -7.85 4.69 1.15
C ALA A 87 -7.01 5.60 2.06
N GLY A 88 -5.74 5.26 2.28
CA GLY A 88 -4.80 6.04 3.08
C GLY A 88 -3.75 6.67 2.18
N VAL A 89 -3.53 7.97 2.27
CA VAL A 89 -2.60 8.72 1.40
C VAL A 89 -1.45 9.27 2.23
N SER A 90 -0.23 9.15 1.73
CA SER A 90 0.98 9.69 2.34
C SER A 90 1.98 10.16 1.29
N ALA A 91 2.77 11.19 1.62
CA ALA A 91 3.88 11.63 0.78
C ALA A 91 5.02 10.59 0.69
N GLY A 92 5.06 9.59 1.59
CA GLY A 92 6.09 8.57 1.65
C GLY A 92 7.13 8.85 2.74
N ALA A 93 8.36 8.35 2.58
CA ALA A 93 9.42 8.55 3.57
C ALA A 93 10.14 9.90 3.41
N LEU A 94 10.14 10.45 2.19
CA LEU A 94 10.72 11.73 1.86
C LEU A 94 9.67 12.85 2.01
N ASP A 95 10.10 13.99 2.53
CA ASP A 95 9.28 15.21 2.53
C ASP A 95 9.03 15.68 1.09
N SER A 96 7.81 16.10 0.78
CA SER A 96 7.40 16.46 -0.58
C SER A 96 8.07 17.73 -1.09
N MET A 97 8.39 18.70 -0.22
CA MET A 97 9.16 19.87 -0.63
C MET A 97 10.58 19.44 -0.99
N VAL A 98 11.22 18.60 -0.17
CA VAL A 98 12.56 18.09 -0.46
C VAL A 98 12.58 17.35 -1.80
N ALA A 99 11.60 16.47 -2.05
CA ALA A 99 11.48 15.75 -3.32
C ALA A 99 11.36 16.70 -4.53
N HIS A 100 10.59 17.80 -4.40
CA HIS A 100 10.46 18.81 -5.44
C HIS A 100 11.75 19.63 -5.67
N TYR A 101 12.51 19.94 -4.61
CA TYR A 101 13.76 20.68 -4.73
C TYR A 101 14.90 19.83 -5.34
N THR A 102 14.90 18.53 -5.09
CA THR A 102 15.96 17.63 -5.58
C THR A 102 15.89 17.31 -7.07
N SER A 103 14.74 17.52 -7.72
CA SER A 103 14.58 17.29 -9.18
C SER A 103 15.11 18.43 -10.06
N PHE A 104 15.48 19.58 -9.49
CA PHE A 104 16.01 20.74 -10.22
C PHE A 104 17.55 20.86 -10.18
N ARG A 105 18.28 19.75 -10.00
CA ARG A 105 19.75 19.75 -10.02
C ARG A 105 20.32 18.68 -10.93
#